data_AF-A0A928U230-F1
#
_entry.id   AF-A0A928U230-F1
#
_cell.length_a   1.000
_cell.length_b   1.000
_cell.length_c   1.000
_cell.angle_alpha   90.00
_cell.angle_beta   90.00
_cell.angle_gamma   90.00
#
_symmetry.space_group_name_H-M   'P 1'
#
loop_
_entity.id
_entity.type
_entity.pdbx_description
1 polymer ?
#
loop_
_entity_poly.entity_id
_entity_poly.type
_entity_poly.pdbx_seq_one_letter_code
_entity_poly.pdbx_strand_id
1 'polypeptide(L)' 'MVERLTEVYAVGTAVEILLDDAWLAGVVVRHESPAVWVQTADGRAWFVTNRQRIRMAGGRFTGGK' A
#
# COMPACT_ATOMS: atom_id res chain seq x y z
N MET A 1 -14.98 3.61 16.10
CA MET A 1 -14.23 4.71 15.45
C MET A 1 -13.29 4.04 14.46
N VAL A 2 -13.56 4.13 13.16
CA VAL A 2 -12.80 3.38 12.14
C VAL A 2 -11.62 4.24 11.72
N GLU A 3 -10.43 3.92 12.24
CA GLU A 3 -9.15 4.45 11.74
C GLU A 3 -9.11 4.28 10.23
N ARG A 4 -9.12 5.41 9.49
CA ARG A 4 -9.20 5.39 8.04
C ARG A 4 -7.88 4.90 7.48
N LEU A 5 -7.91 3.98 6.52
CA LEU A 5 -6.73 3.61 5.71
C LEU A 5 -5.99 4.85 5.17
N THR A 6 -6.73 5.92 4.88
CA THR A 6 -6.20 7.18 4.38
C THR A 6 -5.36 7.97 5.39
N GLU A 7 -5.45 7.66 6.69
CA GLU A 7 -4.61 8.23 7.73
C GLU A 7 -3.34 7.40 7.97
N VAL A 8 -3.42 6.08 7.70
CA VAL A 8 -2.28 5.15 7.90
C VAL A 8 -1.35 5.14 6.70
N TYR A 9 -1.91 5.23 5.49
CA TYR A 9 -1.17 5.18 4.24
C TYR A 9 -1.30 6.53 3.55
N ALA A 10 -0.17 7.20 3.31
CA ALA A 10 -0.13 8.45 2.57
C ALA A 10 0.07 8.20 1.06
N VAL A 11 -0.39 9.11 0.21
CA VAL A 11 -0.06 9.08 -1.22
C VAL A 11 1.45 9.26 -1.36
N GLY A 12 2.09 8.40 -2.16
CA GLY A 12 3.54 8.31 -2.32
C GLY A 12 4.20 7.28 -1.39
N THR A 13 3.46 6.69 -0.44
CA THR A 13 4.01 5.66 0.44
C THR A 13 4.18 4.34 -0.30
N ALA A 14 5.36 3.74 -0.18
CA ALA A 14 5.63 2.38 -0.65
C ALA A 14 4.90 1.37 0.24
N VAL A 15 4.09 0.53 -0.38
CA VAL A 15 3.27 -0.50 0.27
C VAL A 15 3.41 -1.81 -0.48
N GLU A 16 3.13 -2.90 0.18
CA GLU A 16 2.99 -4.20 -0.46
C GLU A 16 1.52 -4.61 -0.39
N ILE A 17 0.99 -5.13 -1.50
CA ILE A 17 -0.39 -5.62 -1.60
C ILE A 17 -0.40 -7.12 -1.89
N LEU A 18 -1.31 -7.86 -1.24
CA LEU A 18 -1.43 -9.31 -1.43
C LEU A 18 -2.33 -9.62 -2.62
N LEU A 19 -1.72 -10.10 -3.71
CA LEU A 19 -2.38 -10.49 -4.95
C LEU A 19 -2.02 -11.94 -5.29
N ASP A 20 -3.04 -12.79 -5.49
CA ASP A 20 -2.84 -14.21 -5.84
C ASP A 20 -1.85 -14.94 -4.92
N ASP A 21 -1.97 -14.70 -3.61
CA ASP A 21 -1.07 -15.22 -2.55
C ASP A 21 0.37 -14.64 -2.55
N ALA A 22 0.71 -13.77 -3.50
CA ALA A 22 1.99 -13.07 -3.56
C ALA A 22 1.89 -11.62 -3.06
N TRP A 23 2.85 -11.19 -2.24
CA TRP A 23 3.00 -9.77 -1.88
C TRP A 23 3.70 -9.02 -3.02
N LEU A 24 2.98 -8.09 -3.64
CA LEU A 24 3.48 -7.25 -4.71
C LEU A 24 3.78 -5.85 -4.18
N ALA A 25 4.98 -5.36 -4.43
CA ALA A 25 5.35 -3.99 -4.10
C ALA A 25 4.61 -3.00 -5.01
N GLY A 26 4.14 -1.92 -4.41
CA GLY A 26 3.50 -0.81 -5.09
C GLY A 26 3.59 0.48 -4.28
N VAL A 27 3.03 1.54 -4.83
CA VAL A 27 3.00 2.86 -4.23
C VAL A 27 1.57 3.35 -4.19
N VAL A 28 1.16 3.91 -3.05
CA VAL A 28 -0.16 4.51 -2.95
C VAL A 28 -0.21 5.73 -3.85
N VAL A 29 -1.07 5.72 -4.86
CA VAL A 29 -1.23 6.82 -5.81
C VAL A 29 -2.45 7.68 -5.53
N ARG A 30 -3.47 7.12 -4.85
CA ARG A 30 -4.68 7.86 -4.50
C ARG A 30 -5.36 7.25 -3.29
N HIS A 31 -6.07 8.10 -2.53
CA HIS A 31 -6.96 7.67 -1.47
C HIS A 31 -8.40 7.78 -1.94
N GLU A 32 -9.21 6.78 -1.66
CA GLU A 32 -10.62 6.81 -2.01
C GLU A 32 -11.41 6.08 -0.93
N SER A 33 -12.02 6.82 0.00
CA SER A 33 -12.70 6.22 1.15
C SER A 33 -13.78 5.21 0.69
N PRO A 34 -13.77 3.95 1.19
CA PRO A 34 -13.01 3.42 2.34
C PRO A 34 -11.66 2.73 2.04
N ALA A 35 -11.13 2.89 0.83
CA ALA A 35 -9.99 2.17 0.26
C ALA A 35 -8.81 3.08 -0.17
N VAL A 36 -7.76 2.45 -0.70
CA VAL A 36 -6.61 3.13 -1.33
C VAL A 36 -6.28 2.51 -2.69
N TRP A 37 -5.80 3.34 -3.60
CA TRP A 37 -5.30 2.94 -4.89
C TRP A 37 -3.79 2.78 -4.82
N VAL A 38 -3.30 1.59 -5.16
CA VAL A 38 -1.87 1.24 -5.15
C VAL A 38 -1.43 0.92 -6.57
N GLN A 39 -0.44 1.64 -7.08
CA GLN A 39 0.19 1.32 -8.35
C GLN A 39 1.36 0.37 -8.13
N THR A 40 1.32 -0.82 -8.74
CA THR A 40 2.43 -1.78 -8.68
C THR A 40 3.52 -1.41 -9.68
N ALA A 41 4.70 -2.05 -9.56
CA ALA A 41 5.81 -1.87 -10.50
C ALA A 41 5.46 -2.22 -11.96
N ASP A 42 4.41 -3.02 -12.18
CA ASP A 42 3.86 -3.33 -13.52
C ASP A 42 3.11 -2.15 -14.15
N GLY A 43 2.95 -1.03 -13.43
CA GLY A 43 2.20 0.16 -13.86
C GLY A 43 0.69 0.06 -13.65
N ARG A 44 0.19 -1.12 -13.23
CA ARG A 44 -1.23 -1.34 -12.94
C ARG A 44 -1.62 -0.76 -11.58
N ALA A 45 -2.77 -0.08 -11.54
CA ALA A 45 -3.36 0.41 -10.31
C ALA A 45 -4.37 -0.60 -9.75
N TRP A 46 -4.23 -0.90 -8.47
CA TRP A 46 -5.04 -1.86 -7.72
C TRP A 46 -5.84 -1.15 -6.64
N PHE A 47 -7.11 -1.52 -6.54
CA PHE A 47 -8.02 -0.98 -5.53
C PHE A 47 -8.02 -1.87 -4.30
N VAL A 48 -7.47 -1.37 -3.19
CA VAL A 48 -7.34 -2.14 -1.95
C VAL A 48 -8.25 -1.57 -0.88
N THR A 49 -9.32 -2.31 -0.61
CA THR A 49 -10.32 -2.00 0.42
C THR A 49 -10.00 -2.65 1.77
N ASN A 50 -9.23 -3.74 1.78
CA ASN A 50 -8.97 -4.54 2.97
C ASN A 50 -7.56 -4.28 3.54
N ARG A 51 -7.51 -3.77 4.78
CA ARG A 51 -6.28 -3.54 5.56
C ARG A 51 -5.42 -4.80 5.75
N GLN A 52 -6.00 -5.99 5.67
CA GLN A 52 -5.26 -7.25 5.79
C GLN A 52 -4.50 -7.62 4.51
N ARG A 53 -4.85 -7.01 3.37
CA ARG A 53 -4.22 -7.26 2.06
C ARG A 53 -3.25 -6.15 1.64
N ILE A 54 -2.92 -5.24 2.56
CA ILE A 54 -1.95 -4.17 2.36
C ILE A 54 -1.08 -4.06 3.60
N ARG A 55 0.22 -3.91 3.41
CA ARG A 55 1.17 -3.60 4.48
C ARG A 55 2.12 -2.52 4.02
N MET A 56 2.70 -1.77 4.96
CA MET A 56 3.83 -0.90 4.65
C MET A 56 4.93 -1.75 4.04
N ALA A 57 5.52 -1.31 2.92
CA ALA A 57 6.72 -1.95 2.41
C ALA A 57 7.76 -1.77 3.49
N GLY A 58 8.03 -2.84 4.23
CA GLY A 58 8.87 -2.81 5.42
C GLY A 58 10.18 -2.15 5.03
N GLY A 59 10.38 -0.92 5.51
CA GLY A 59 11.55 -0.12 5.20
C GLY A 59 12.77 -0.88 5.65
N ARG A 60 13.35 -1.67 4.74
CA ARG A 60 14.76 -2.00 4.78
C ARG A 60 15.52 -0.72 4.41
N PHE A 61 15.38 0.29 5.27
CA PHE A 61 16.41 1.28 5.46
C PHE A 61 17.58 0.51 6.07
N THR A 62 18.43 -0.06 5.23
CA THR A 62 19.83 -0.26 5.57
C THR A 62 20.44 1.13 5.77
N GLY A 63 20.16 1.74 6.93
CA GLY A 63 20.98 2.78 7.49
C GLY A 63 22.26 2.13 7.97
N GLY A 64 23.21 1.94 7.05
CA GLY A 64 24.59 1.73 7.42
C GLY A 64 25.13 3.00 8.06
N LYS A 65 25.68 2.87 9.26
CA LYS A 65 26.85 3.64 9.66
C LYS A 65 27.64 2.87 10.70
#